data_AF-A0A7S3LC74-F1
#
_entry.id   AF-A0A7S3LC74-F1
#
_cell.length_a   1.000
_cell.length_b   1.000
_cell.length_c   1.000
_cell.angle_alpha   90.00
_cell.angle_beta   90.00
_cell.angle_gamma   90.00
#
_symmetry.space_group_name_H-M   'P 1'
#
loop_
_entity.id
_entity.type
_entity.pdbx_description
1 polymer ?
#
loop_
_entity_poly.entity_id
_entity_poly.type
_entity_poly.pdbx_seq_one_letter_code
_entity_poly.pdbx_strand_id
1 'polypeptide(L)'
;EKLPTNLLMNGVTPVEIAETLLDGLDMQPLQQIFPKLVCECTEDRLFRALRLLPREEVEEILEKEEEVSARCQFCGKEYRMGAAELRTRLDNAKGDPSRDDP
;
A
#
# COMPACT_ATOMS: atom_id res chain seq x y z
N GLU A 1 -16.27 -10.54 -29.63
CA GLU A 1 -15.21 -11.46 -30.09
C GLU A 1 -13.86 -10.82 -30.46
N LYS A 2 -13.63 -9.51 -30.28
CA LYS A 2 -12.26 -8.91 -30.32
C LYS A 2 -12.06 -7.82 -29.26
N LEU A 3 -12.67 -7.99 -28.08
CA LEU A 3 -12.49 -7.05 -26.98
C LEU A 3 -11.19 -7.38 -26.26
N PRO A 4 -10.35 -6.38 -25.91
CA PRO A 4 -9.09 -6.60 -25.20
C PRO A 4 -9.25 -7.46 -23.94
N THR A 5 -10.30 -7.22 -23.16
CA THR A 5 -10.61 -7.99 -21.94
C THR A 5 -10.74 -9.48 -22.22
N ASN A 6 -11.47 -9.87 -23.27
CA ASN A 6 -11.69 -11.28 -23.59
C ASN A 6 -10.39 -11.95 -24.08
N LEU A 7 -9.57 -11.22 -24.85
CA LEU A 7 -8.28 -11.71 -25.33
C LEU A 7 -7.31 -11.93 -24.15
N LEU A 8 -7.24 -10.97 -23.22
CA LEU A 8 -6.46 -11.12 -21.98
C LEU A 8 -6.93 -12.32 -21.16
N MET A 9 -8.24 -12.51 -20.99
CA MET A 9 -8.80 -13.64 -20.24
C MET A 9 -8.52 -15.00 -20.90
N ASN A 10 -8.32 -15.03 -22.22
CA ASN A 10 -7.94 -16.22 -22.98
C ASN A 10 -6.43 -16.47 -23.01
N GLY A 11 -5.63 -15.68 -22.28
CA GLY A 11 -4.19 -15.84 -22.16
C GLY A 11 -3.38 -15.21 -23.29
N VAL A 12 -4.00 -14.40 -24.15
CA VAL A 12 -3.28 -13.62 -25.17
C VAL A 12 -2.48 -12.52 -24.48
N THR A 13 -1.23 -12.33 -24.89
CA THR A 13 -0.33 -11.34 -24.28
C THR A 13 -0.71 -9.90 -24.69
N PRO A 14 -0.36 -8.88 -23.89
CA PRO A 14 -0.64 -7.48 -24.24
C PRO A 14 -0.06 -7.05 -25.59
N VAL A 15 1.09 -7.59 -26.01
CA VAL A 15 1.71 -7.28 -27.31
C VAL A 15 0.89 -7.87 -28.45
N GLU A 16 0.51 -9.15 -28.37
CA GLU A 16 -0.32 -9.81 -29.40
C GLU A 16 -1.71 -9.15 -29.53
N ILE A 17 -2.27 -8.66 -28.42
CA ILE A 17 -3.52 -7.87 -28.45
C ILE A 17 -3.31 -6.57 -29.21
N ALA A 18 -2.22 -5.86 -28.96
CA ALA A 18 -1.90 -4.62 -29.65
C ALA A 18 -1.62 -4.84 -31.14
N GLU A 19 -0.90 -5.90 -31.52
CA GLU A 19 -0.69 -6.31 -32.91
C GLU A 19 -2.03 -6.58 -33.62
N THR A 20 -2.95 -7.28 -32.96
CA THR A 20 -4.29 -7.57 -33.52
C THR A 20 -5.14 -6.32 -33.72
N LEU A 21 -5.04 -5.35 -32.79
CA LEU A 21 -5.84 -4.12 -32.85
C LEU A 21 -5.27 -3.05 -33.77
N LEU A 22 -3.95 -3.03 -33.94
CA LEU A 22 -3.22 -2.03 -34.71
C LEU A 22 -2.75 -2.59 -36.07
N ASP A 23 -3.38 -3.66 -36.54
CA ASP A 23 -3.12 -4.24 -37.85
C ASP A 23 -3.18 -3.17 -38.95
N GLY A 24 -2.14 -3.12 -39.79
CA GLY A 24 -1.97 -2.11 -40.84
C GLY A 24 -1.37 -0.76 -40.41
N LEU A 25 -0.99 -0.58 -39.14
CA LEU A 25 -0.43 0.69 -38.62
C LEU A 25 1.08 0.65 -38.29
N ASP A 26 1.80 -0.38 -38.73
CA ASP A 26 3.25 -0.56 -38.52
C ASP A 26 3.69 -0.34 -37.05
N MET A 27 3.02 -1.04 -36.14
CA MET A 27 3.31 -0.98 -34.71
C MET A 27 4.67 -1.64 -34.40
N GLN A 28 5.46 -0.99 -33.55
CA GLN A 28 6.76 -1.49 -33.08
C GLN A 28 6.79 -1.51 -31.55
N PRO A 29 6.92 -2.68 -30.89
CA PRO A 29 7.07 -2.73 -29.44
C PRO A 29 8.38 -2.08 -28.98
N LEU A 30 8.30 -1.11 -28.08
CA LEU A 30 9.49 -0.40 -27.56
C LEU A 30 10.04 -1.04 -26.27
N GLN A 31 9.15 -1.36 -25.34
CA GLN A 31 9.50 -1.94 -24.04
C GLN A 31 8.34 -2.78 -23.52
N GLN A 32 8.67 -3.83 -22.77
CA GLN A 32 7.71 -4.58 -21.97
C GLN A 32 8.07 -4.48 -20.50
N ILE A 33 7.08 -4.25 -19.66
CA ILE A 33 7.20 -4.27 -18.21
C ILE A 33 6.15 -5.22 -17.64
N PHE A 34 6.49 -5.87 -16.53
CA PHE A 34 5.55 -6.66 -15.76
C PHE A 34 5.10 -5.84 -14.56
N PRO A 35 3.89 -5.26 -14.59
CA PRO A 35 3.39 -4.50 -13.45
C PRO A 35 3.29 -5.43 -12.24
N LYS A 36 3.84 -4.98 -11.12
CA LYS A 36 3.75 -5.66 -9.83
C LYS A 36 2.99 -4.75 -8.87
N LEU A 37 2.16 -5.35 -8.03
CA LEU A 37 1.61 -4.65 -6.88
C LEU A 37 2.74 -4.50 -5.84
N VAL A 38 3.28 -3.28 -5.70
CA VAL A 38 4.30 -2.96 -4.71
C VAL A 38 3.74 -1.91 -3.76
N CYS A 39 3.76 -2.21 -2.47
CA CYS A 39 3.37 -1.27 -1.43
C CYS A 39 4.50 -1.16 -0.41
N GLU A 40 4.89 0.06 -0.12
CA GLU A 40 5.96 0.39 0.82
C GLU A 40 5.44 0.65 2.24
N CYS A 41 4.22 0.21 2.56
CA CYS A 41 3.73 0.37 3.93
C CYS A 41 4.58 -0.46 4.89
N THR A 42 4.87 0.12 6.05
CA THR A 42 5.59 -0.50 7.15
C THR A 42 4.85 -0.23 8.44
N GLU A 43 5.20 -0.98 9.49
CA GLU A 43 4.70 -0.69 10.84
C GLU A 43 5.18 0.69 11.31
N ASP A 44 6.39 1.12 10.91
CA ASP A 44 6.92 2.46 11.23
C ASP A 44 6.10 3.57 10.60
N ARG A 45 5.67 3.41 9.34
CA ARG A 45 4.77 4.36 8.67
C ARG A 45 3.41 4.42 9.37
N LEU A 46 2.92 3.30 9.88
CA LEU A 46 1.70 3.26 10.67
C LEU A 46 1.88 3.96 12.03
N PHE A 47 2.99 3.69 12.73
CA PHE A 47 3.32 4.33 13.99
C PHE A 47 3.42 5.86 13.84
N ARG A 48 4.01 6.33 12.75
CA ARG A 48 4.04 7.76 12.41
C ARG A 48 2.64 8.35 12.23
N ALA A 49 1.72 7.61 11.62
CA ALA A 49 0.33 8.06 11.50
C ALA A 49 -0.36 8.18 12.87
N LEU A 50 -0.10 7.25 13.80
CA LEU A 50 -0.59 7.35 15.18
C LEU A 50 -0.03 8.58 15.91
N ARG A 51 1.24 8.94 15.67
CA ARG A 51 1.85 10.16 16.25
C ARG A 51 1.22 11.48 15.78
N LEU A 52 0.45 11.47 14.67
CA LEU A 52 -0.25 12.66 14.17
C LEU A 52 -1.59 12.90 14.87
N LEU A 53 -2.11 11.91 15.59
CA LEU A 53 -3.33 12.03 16.37
C LEU A 53 -3.02 12.74 17.72
N PRO A 54 -4.02 13.41 18.32
CA PRO A 54 -3.90 13.94 19.67
C PRO A 54 -3.49 12.84 20.66
N ARG A 55 -2.60 13.16 21.60
CA ARG A 55 -2.06 12.17 22.54
C ARG A 55 -3.17 11.54 23.37
N GLU A 56 -4.15 12.34 23.77
CA GLU A 56 -5.28 11.92 24.59
C GLU A 56 -6.13 10.86 23.87
N GLU A 57 -6.38 11.03 22.57
CA GLU A 57 -7.15 10.06 21.76
C GLU A 57 -6.42 8.71 21.66
N VAL A 58 -5.10 8.74 21.47
CA VAL A 58 -4.29 7.53 21.40
C VAL A 58 -4.24 6.82 22.75
N GLU A 59 -4.07 7.56 23.85
CA GLU A 59 -4.08 6.97 25.20
C GLU A 59 -5.43 6.32 25.53
N GLU A 60 -6.55 6.93 25.16
CA GLU A 60 -7.87 6.32 25.34
C GLU A 60 -8.02 4.98 24.62
N ILE A 61 -7.43 4.83 23.43
CA ILE A 61 -7.42 3.56 22.69
C ILE A 61 -6.56 2.54 23.45
N LEU A 62 -5.36 2.93 23.89
CA LEU A 62 -4.42 2.08 24.61
C LEU A 62 -4.89 1.66 26.01
N GLU A 63 -5.84 2.37 26.60
CA GLU A 63 -6.47 2.01 27.88
C GLU A 63 -7.62 1.01 27.71
N LYS A 64 -8.35 1.10 26.59
CA LYS A 64 -9.52 0.25 26.31
C LYS A 64 -9.14 -1.06 25.65
N GLU A 65 -8.03 -1.08 24.90
CA GLU A 65 -7.60 -2.23 24.10
C GLU A 65 -6.18 -2.69 24.50
N GLU A 66 -5.97 -4.01 24.54
CA GLU A 66 -4.63 -4.60 24.79
C GLU A 66 -3.69 -4.45 23.58
N GLU A 67 -4.25 -4.22 22.39
CA GLU A 67 -3.56 -4.15 21.10
C GLU A 67 -4.24 -3.13 20.19
N VAL A 68 -3.45 -2.35 19.45
CA VAL A 68 -3.95 -1.51 18.36
C VAL A 68 -3.80 -2.26 17.04
N SER A 69 -4.90 -2.38 16.30
CA SER A 69 -4.90 -2.95 14.96
C SER A 69 -5.11 -1.88 13.89
N ALA A 70 -4.40 -2.01 12.77
CA ALA A 70 -4.60 -1.14 11.62
C ALA A 70 -4.41 -1.89 10.30
N ARG A 71 -5.08 -1.39 9.26
CA ARG A 71 -5.03 -1.98 7.92
C ARG A 71 -4.59 -0.94 6.90
N CYS A 72 -3.59 -1.28 6.09
CA CYS A 72 -3.19 -0.45 4.97
C CYS A 72 -4.31 -0.38 3.93
N GLN A 73 -4.79 0.82 3.60
CA GLN A 73 -5.87 1.00 2.62
C GLN A 73 -5.46 0.67 1.19
N PHE A 74 -4.15 0.58 0.90
CA PHE A 74 -3.62 0.31 -0.44
C PHE A 74 -3.40 -1.19 -0.68
N CYS A 75 -2.58 -1.85 0.15
CA CYS A 75 -2.29 -3.27 -0.03
C CYS A 75 -3.13 -4.20 0.85
N GLY A 76 -3.90 -3.67 1.79
CA GLY A 76 -4.73 -4.45 2.69
C GLY A 76 -3.96 -5.16 3.82
N LYS A 77 -2.63 -4.99 3.93
CA LYS A 77 -1.83 -5.58 5.00
C LYS A 77 -2.31 -5.11 6.38
N GLU A 78 -2.45 -6.05 7.29
CA GLU A 78 -2.82 -5.82 8.69
C GLU A 78 -1.56 -5.70 9.55
N TYR A 79 -1.63 -4.79 10.52
CA TYR A 79 -0.62 -4.52 11.52
C TYR A 79 -1.26 -4.59 12.91
N ARG A 80 -0.50 -5.09 13.86
CA ARG A 80 -0.93 -5.32 15.24
C ARG A 80 0.21 -4.90 16.16
N MET A 81 -0.06 -3.97 17.07
CA MET A 81 0.93 -3.45 18.01
C MET A 81 0.38 -3.55 19.43
N GLY A 82 1.11 -4.21 20.31
CA GLY A 82 0.71 -4.33 21.71
C GLY A 82 0.71 -2.96 22.40
N ALA A 83 -0.29 -2.70 23.25
CA ALA A 83 -0.48 -1.40 23.87
C ALA A 83 0.73 -0.95 24.71
N ALA A 84 1.38 -1.88 25.44
CA ALA A 84 2.56 -1.59 26.26
C ALA A 84 3.79 -1.20 25.42
N GLU A 85 4.02 -1.89 24.31
CA GLU A 85 5.11 -1.57 23.37
C GLU A 85 4.85 -0.23 22.69
N LEU A 86 3.62 -0.01 22.22
CA LEU A 86 3.22 1.22 21.56
C LEU A 86 3.34 2.43 22.50
N ARG A 87 2.94 2.28 23.77
CA ARG A 87 3.10 3.34 24.80
C ARG A 87 4.59 3.66 25.02
N THR A 88 5.43 2.63 25.17
CA THR A 88 6.89 2.80 25.27
C THR A 88 7.46 3.52 24.05
N ARG A 89 6.97 3.19 22.86
CA ARG A 89 7.42 3.79 21.60
C ARG A 89 6.99 5.25 21.47
N LEU A 90 5.77 5.59 21.87
CA LEU A 90 5.25 6.96 21.90
C LEU A 90 6.00 7.85 22.90
N ASP A 91 6.35 7.32 24.07
CA ASP A 91 7.10 8.05 25.11
C ASP A 91 8.54 8.38 24.66
N ASN A 92 9.16 7.47 23.90
CA ASN A 92 10.50 7.66 23.36
C ASN A 92 10.52 8.47 22.07
N ALA A 93 9.39 8.61 21.38
CA ALA A 93 9.30 9.35 20.13
C ALA A 93 9.44 10.86 20.39
N LYS A 94 10.38 11.49 19.69
CA LYS A 94 10.65 12.93 19.80
C LYS A 94 10.58 13.58 18.41
N GLY A 95 10.39 14.89 18.39
CA GLY A 95 10.36 15.68 17.16
C GLY A 95 9.00 15.68 16.47
N ASP A 96 8.94 16.42 15.37
CA ASP A 96 7.74 16.63 14.56
C ASP A 96 7.50 15.42 13.65
N PRO A 97 6.43 14.62 13.86
CA PRO A 97 6.13 13.45 13.04
C PRO A 97 5.87 13.80 11.57
N SER A 98 5.57 15.04 11.22
CA SER A 98 5.47 15.46 9.81
C SER A 98 6.82 15.50 9.09
N ARG A 99 7.94 15.45 9.83
CA ARG A 99 9.31 15.53 9.29
C ARG A 99 10.10 14.22 9.32
N ASP A 100 9.51 13.14 9.84
CA ASP A 100 10.15 11.82 9.77
C ASP A 100 10.35 11.40 8.30
N ASP A 101 11.44 10.71 7.97
CA ASP A 101 11.68 10.19 6.62
C ASP A 101 10.83 8.91 6.41
N PRO A 102 10.27 8.65 5.20
CA PRO A 102 9.39 7.51 4.92
C PRO A 102 10.05 6.13 4.92
#